data_AF-A0A534VA20-F1
#
_entry.id   AF-A0A534VA20-F1
#
_cell.length_a   1.000
_cell.length_b   1.000
_cell.length_c   1.000
_cell.angle_alpha   90.00
_cell.angle_beta   90.00
_cell.angle_gamma   90.00
#
_symmetry.space_group_name_H-M   'P 1'
#
loop_
_entity.id
_entity.type
_entity.pdbx_description
1 polymer ?
#
loop_
_entity_poly.entity_id
_entity_poly.type
_entity_poly.pdbx_seq_one_letter_code
_entity_poly.pdbx_strand_id
1 'polypeptide(L)' 'MSDREVEDKARDLVAPVLGSEKCEKLLALVNNLERVADVRELSSTLAN' A
#
# COMPACT_ATOMS: atom_id res chain seq x y z
N MET A 1 11.99 0.06 -15.41
CA MET A 1 11.45 0.21 -14.05
C MET A 1 10.99 -1.16 -13.61
N SER A 2 11.61 -1.68 -12.55
CA SER A 2 11.31 -2.95 -11.89
C SER A 2 10.25 -2.76 -10.81
N ASP A 3 9.62 -3.84 -10.38
CA ASP A 3 8.61 -3.83 -9.31
C ASP A 3 9.16 -3.20 -8.03
N ARG A 4 10.44 -3.47 -7.72
CA ARG A 4 11.14 -2.84 -6.60
C ARG A 4 11.27 -1.32 -6.73
N GLU A 5 11.60 -0.81 -7.93
CA GLU A 5 11.66 0.64 -8.17
C GLU A 5 10.28 1.31 -8.07
N VAL A 6 9.21 0.58 -8.40
CA VAL A 6 7.82 1.05 -8.21
C VAL A 6 7.47 1.10 -6.74
N GLU A 7 7.76 0.05 -5.98
CA GLU A 7 7.49 -0.01 -4.55
C GLU A 7 8.27 1.05 -3.77
N ASP A 8 9.56 1.24 -4.07
CA ASP A 8 10.38 2.26 -3.42
C ASP A 8 9.80 3.66 -3.66
N LYS A 9 9.41 3.94 -4.90
CA LYS A 9 8.76 5.20 -5.23
C LYS A 9 7.38 5.35 -4.58
N ALA A 10 6.62 4.26 -4.42
CA ALA A 10 5.35 4.29 -3.71
C ALA A 10 5.55 4.57 -2.21
N ARG A 11 6.57 3.97 -1.57
CA ARG A 11 6.96 4.26 -0.17
C ARG A 11 7.29 5.74 0.01
N ASP A 12 8.13 6.29 -0.86
CA ASP A 12 8.55 7.70 -0.82
C ASP A 12 7.36 8.66 -0.87
N LEU A 13 6.33 8.32 -1.64
CA LEU A 13 5.13 9.14 -1.82
C LEU A 13 4.10 8.96 -0.71
N VAL A 14 3.92 7.73 -0.21
CA VAL A 14 2.82 7.38 0.70
C VAL A 14 3.21 7.52 2.18
N ALA A 15 4.44 7.14 2.55
CA ALA A 15 4.90 7.16 3.95
C ALA A 15 4.78 8.54 4.62
N PRO A 16 5.03 9.70 3.95
CA PRO A 16 4.85 11.02 4.55
C PRO A 16 3.40 11.35 4.92
N VAL A 17 2.40 10.68 4.32
CA VAL A 17 0.97 10.97 4.52
C VAL A 17 0.34 9.97 5.48
N LEU A 18 0.60 8.68 5.30
CA LEU A 18 -0.02 7.60 6.09
C LEU A 18 0.85 7.11 7.26
N GLY A 19 2.13 7.48 7.29
CA GLY A 19 3.13 6.89 8.16
C GLY A 19 3.65 5.55 7.63
N SER A 20 4.87 5.20 8.01
CA SER A 20 5.57 4.02 7.48
C SER A 20 4.82 2.70 7.72
N GLU A 21 4.17 2.55 8.88
CA GLU A 21 3.45 1.31 9.21
C GLU A 21 2.23 1.09 8.31
N LYS A 22 1.39 2.12 8.10
CA LYS A 22 0.22 2.01 7.21
C LYS A 22 0.65 1.90 5.74
N CYS A 23 1.75 2.56 5.37
CA CYS A 23 2.35 2.43 4.03
C CYS A 23 2.72 0.97 3.70
N GLU A 24 3.42 0.27 4.59
CA GLU A 24 3.77 -1.14 4.36
C GLU A 24 2.53 -2.05 4.29
N LYS A 25 1.52 -1.79 5.13
CA LYS A 25 0.24 -2.52 5.08
C LYS A 25 -0.47 -2.33 3.74
N LEU A 26 -0.51 -1.10 3.23
CA LEU A 26 -1.10 -0.79 1.93
C LEU A 26 -0.34 -1.50 0.79
N LEU A 27 0.99 -1.44 0.79
CA LEU A 27 1.81 -2.09 -0.24
C LEU A 27 1.63 -3.61 -0.23
N ALA A 28 1.60 -4.23 0.96
CA ALA A 28 1.35 -5.65 1.10
C ALA A 28 -0.02 -6.06 0.56
N LEU A 29 -1.06 -5.24 0.81
CA LEU A 29 -2.42 -5.46 0.33
C LEU A 29 -2.51 -5.32 -1.19
N VAL A 30 -1.86 -4.29 -1.75
CA VAL A 30 -1.80 -4.06 -3.21
C VAL A 30 -1.09 -5.21 -3.93
N ASN A 31 0.02 -5.71 -3.37
CA ASN A 31 0.77 -6.83 -3.91
C ASN A 31 0.03 -8.19 -3.82
N ASN A 32 -1.08 -8.25 -3.09
CA ASN A 32 -1.93 -9.44 -2.95
C ASN A 32 -3.39 -9.12 -3.31
N LEU A 33 -3.63 -8.15 -4.20
CA LEU A 33 -4.97 -7.67 -4.57
C LEU A 33 -5.91 -8.78 -5.01
N GLU A 34 -5.40 -9.79 -5.70
CA GLU A 34 -6.15 -10.94 -6.17
C GLU A 34 -6.68 -11.84 -5.04
N ARG A 35 -6.15 -11.67 -3.83
CA ARG A 35 -6.55 -12.39 -2.61
C ARG A 35 -7.43 -11.55 -1.70
N VAL A 36 -7.64 -10.27 -2.02
CA VAL A 36 -8.52 -9.39 -1.25
C VAL A 36 -9.96 -9.79 -1.51
N ALA A 37 -10.64 -10.30 -0.49
CA ALA A 37 -12.02 -10.77 -0.59
C ALA A 37 -13.02 -9.62 -0.68
N ASP A 38 -12.70 -8.47 -0.07
CA ASP A 38 -13.54 -7.28 -0.05
C ASP A 38 -12.72 -6.02 -0.36
N VAL A 39 -13.09 -5.32 -1.44
CA VAL A 39 -12.43 -4.07 -1.87
C VAL A 39 -12.45 -2.97 -0.79
N ARG A 40 -13.38 -3.04 0.19
CA ARG A 40 -13.44 -2.11 1.32
C ARG A 40 -12.24 -2.25 2.26
N GLU A 41 -11.55 -3.40 2.25
CA GLU A 41 -10.30 -3.59 2.98
C GLU A 41 -9.18 -2.69 2.46
N LEU A 42 -9.17 -2.34 1.17
CA LEU A 42 -8.26 -1.32 0.65
C LEU A 42 -8.57 0.04 1.27
N SER A 43 -9.85 0.43 1.29
CA SER A 43 -10.28 1.72 1.84
C SER A 43 -9.94 1.87 3.32
N SER A 44 -10.02 0.80 4.11
CA SER A 44 -9.71 0.87 5.55
C SER A 44 -8.23 1.14 5.82
N THR A 45 -7.33 0.66 4.95
CA THR A 45 -5.88 0.95 5.06
C THR A 45 -5.51 2.39 4.70
N LEU A 46 -6.39 3.10 3.99
CA LEU A 46 -6.22 4.50 3.60
C LEU A 46 -6.91 5.48 4.56
N ALA A 47 -7.79 4.99 5.43
CA ALA A 47 -8.48 5.80 6.42
C ALA A 47 -7.57 6.09 7.62
N ASN A 48 -7.64 7.33 8.13
CA ASN A 48 -6.83 7.75 9.26
C ASN A 48 -7.42 7.28 10.59
#